data_AF-A0A522IU23-F1
#
_entry.id   AF-A0A522IU23-F1
#
_cell.length_a   1.000
_cell.length_b   1.000
_cell.length_c   1.000
_cell.angle_alpha   90.00
_cell.angle_beta   90.00
_cell.angle_gamma   90.00
#
_symmetry.space_group_name_H-M   'P 1'
#
loop_
_entity.id
_entity.type
_entity.pdbx_description
1 polymer ?
#
loop_
_entity_poly.entity_id
_entity_poly.type
_entity_poly.pdbx_seq_one_letter_code
_entity_poly.pdbx_strand_id
1 'polypeptide(L)' 'TITALGRVESGASVHFDMQTWSNCQPGDRIDVRRARHKAQFIHPVGYSFFSTLRRKLQWNYMPQLSDETE' A
#
# COMPACT_ATOMS: atom_id res chain seq x y z
N THR A 1 15.55 13.33 -2.66
CA THR A 1 16.84 13.05 -2.00
C THR A 1 16.63 12.99 -0.51
N ILE A 2 17.19 12.00 0.16
CA ILE A 2 17.16 11.87 1.61
C ILE A 2 18.15 12.87 2.20
N THR A 3 17.65 13.85 2.94
CA THR A 3 18.43 14.97 3.47
C THR A 3 18.94 14.73 4.89
N ALA A 4 18.21 13.94 5.68
CA ALA A 4 18.61 13.53 7.01
C ALA A 4 17.88 12.23 7.37
N LEU A 5 18.52 11.40 8.19
CA LEU A 5 17.87 10.29 8.87
C LEU A 5 17.39 10.80 10.24
N GLY A 6 16.17 10.43 10.64
CA GLY A 6 15.62 10.83 11.95
C GLY A 6 16.46 10.28 13.12
N ARG A 7 16.12 10.64 14.36
CA ARG A 7 16.84 10.23 15.59
C ARG A 7 16.78 8.73 15.93
N VAL A 8 16.25 7.90 15.03
CA VAL A 8 16.07 6.46 15.23
C VAL A 8 17.31 5.75 14.70
N GLU A 9 17.87 4.81 15.48
CA GLU A 9 19.11 4.09 15.11
C GLU A 9 19.03 3.37 13.74
N SER A 10 17.83 2.94 13.33
CA SER A 10 17.63 2.22 12.06
C SER A 10 17.62 3.11 10.81
N GLY A 11 17.61 4.44 10.96
CA GLY A 11 17.55 5.36 9.82
C GLY A 11 16.22 5.29 9.07
N ALA A 12 16.27 5.25 7.73
CA ALA A 12 15.10 5.19 6.85
C ALA A 12 15.25 4.02 5.88
N SER A 13 14.13 3.45 5.43
CA SER A 13 14.11 2.35 4.47
C SER A 13 13.03 2.56 3.40
N VAL A 14 13.26 2.03 2.20
CA VAL A 14 12.22 1.86 1.17
C VAL A 14 11.72 0.43 1.22
N HIS A 15 10.40 0.26 1.24
CA HIS A 15 9.74 -1.05 1.21
C HIS A 15 9.02 -1.24 -0.14
N PHE A 16 9.15 -2.43 -0.73
CA PHE A 16 8.49 -2.83 -1.97
C PHE A 16 7.51 -3.95 -1.67
N ASP A 17 6.21 -3.60 -1.67
CA ASP A 17 5.07 -4.49 -1.38
C ASP A 17 5.21 -5.29 -0.07
N MET A 18 5.94 -4.74 0.90
CA MET A 18 6.21 -5.37 2.21
C MET A 18 7.00 -6.70 2.14
N GLN A 19 7.53 -7.08 0.97
CA GLN A 19 8.29 -8.32 0.78
C GLN A 19 9.80 -8.09 0.71
N THR A 20 10.20 -6.98 0.10
CA THR A 20 11.61 -6.60 -0.01
C THR A 20 11.78 -5.16 0.45
N TRP A 21 12.98 -4.83 0.91
CA TRP A 21 13.28 -3.51 1.43
C TRP A 21 14.76 -3.16 1.24
N SER A 22 15.09 -1.88 1.35
CA SER A 22 16.46 -1.38 1.26
C SER A 22 16.67 -0.23 2.26
N ASN A 23 17.80 -0.24 2.97
CA ASN A 23 18.22 0.87 3.81
C ASN A 23 18.54 2.10 2.95
N CYS A 24 18.14 3.27 3.41
CA CYS A 24 18.47 4.56 2.82
C CYS A 24 19.57 5.25 3.63
N GLN A 25 20.47 5.94 2.94
CA GLN A 25 21.49 6.80 3.52
C GLN A 25 21.24 8.27 3.18
N PRO A 26 21.79 9.23 3.96
CA PRO A 26 21.81 10.63 3.56
C PRO A 26 22.50 10.78 2.19
N GLY A 27 21.89 11.56 1.29
CA GLY A 27 22.35 11.74 -0.08
C GLY A 27 21.70 10.80 -1.10
N ASP A 28 21.06 9.71 -0.68
CA ASP A 28 20.33 8.82 -1.60
C ASP A 28 19.15 9.55 -2.26
N ARG A 29 18.83 9.17 -3.48
CA ARG A 29 17.69 9.69 -4.23
C ARG A 29 16.73 8.56 -4.58
N ILE A 30 15.48 8.71 -4.12
CA ILE A 30 14.38 7.81 -4.46
C ILE A 30 13.66 8.39 -5.69
N ASP A 31 13.73 7.69 -6.81
CA ASP A 31 12.99 8.02 -8.02
C ASP A 31 11.97 6.93 -8.34
N VAL A 32 10.69 7.26 -8.24
CA VAL A 32 9.60 6.34 -8.59
C VAL A 32 9.22 6.56 -10.05
N ARG A 33 9.29 5.48 -10.84
CA ARG A 33 8.93 5.49 -12.26
C ARG A 33 8.07 4.28 -12.60
N ARG A 34 7.32 4.40 -13.69
CA ARG A 34 6.60 3.25 -14.25
C ARG A 34 7.59 2.18 -14.67
N ALA A 35 7.37 0.94 -14.22
CA ALA A 35 8.16 -0.20 -14.64
C ALA A 35 7.99 -0.47 -16.14
N ARG A 36 9.06 -0.92 -16.81
CA ARG A 36 9.03 -1.32 -18.22
C ARG A 36 8.12 -2.53 -18.44
N HIS A 37 8.20 -3.50 -17.53
CA HIS A 37 7.36 -4.69 -17.52
C HIS A 37 6.26 -4.54 -16.48
N LYS A 38 5.03 -4.88 -16.84
CA LYS A 38 3.86 -4.76 -15.97
C LYS A 38 3.34 -6.15 -15.64
N ALA A 39 2.89 -6.33 -14.40
CA ALA A 39 2.10 -7.49 -14.04
C ALA A 39 0.80 -7.49 -14.87
N GLN A 40 0.50 -8.62 -15.50
CA GLN A 40 -0.76 -8.86 -16.21
C GLN A 40 -1.62 -9.76 -15.34
N PHE A 41 -2.78 -9.26 -14.94
CA PHE A 41 -3.74 -10.03 -14.15
C PHE A 41 -4.84 -10.55 -15.06
N ILE A 42 -5.19 -11.83 -14.89
CA ILE A 42 -6.31 -12.44 -15.57
C ILE A 42 -7.54 -12.28 -14.68
N HIS A 43 -8.62 -11.78 -15.27
CA HIS A 43 -9.89 -11.61 -14.59
C HIS A 43 -10.90 -12.66 -15.07
N PRO A 44 -11.65 -13.30 -14.16
CA PRO A 44 -12.71 -14.20 -14.55
C PRO A 44 -13.83 -13.45 -15.28
N VAL A 45 -14.61 -14.17 -16.09
CA VAL A 45 -15.80 -13.62 -16.75
C VAL A 45 -16.74 -13.01 -15.70
N GLY A 46 -17.21 -11.79 -15.95
CA GLY A 46 -18.06 -11.05 -15.00
C GLY A 46 -17.30 -10.32 -13.89
N TYR A 47 -15.96 -10.30 -13.90
CA TYR A 47 -15.18 -9.50 -12.96
C TYR A 47 -15.58 -8.01 -13.02
N SER A 48 -15.73 -7.42 -11.84
CA SER A 48 -15.92 -5.98 -11.66
C SER A 48 -15.02 -5.47 -10.54
N PHE A 49 -14.16 -4.51 -10.88
CA PHE A 49 -13.30 -3.82 -9.92
C PHE A 49 -14.13 -3.17 -8.80
N PHE A 50 -15.19 -2.44 -9.16
CA PHE A 50 -16.03 -1.75 -8.18
C PHE A 50 -16.83 -2.69 -7.29
N SER A 51 -17.29 -3.85 -7.80
CA SER A 51 -17.92 -4.86 -6.94
C SER A 51 -16.93 -5.42 -5.92
N THR A 52 -15.68 -5.65 -6.32
CA THR A 52 -14.61 -6.08 -5.40
C THR A 52 -14.32 -5.00 -4.35
N LEU A 53 -14.21 -3.73 -4.78
CA LEU A 53 -13.91 -2.61 -3.91
C LEU A 53 -14.99 -2.38 -2.86
N ARG A 54 -16.28 -2.34 -3.28
CA ARG A 54 -17.43 -2.17 -2.37
C ARG A 54 -17.51 -3.26 -1.31
N ARG A 55 -17.20 -4.51 -1.67
CA ARG A 55 -17.15 -5.62 -0.73
C ARG A 55 -15.97 -5.50 0.25
N LYS A 56 -14.77 -5.17 -0.25
CA LYS A 56 -13.56 -5.05 0.58
C LYS A 56 -13.65 -3.90 1.58
N LEU A 57 -14.23 -2.78 1.18
CA LEU A 57 -14.31 -1.57 1.99
C LEU A 57 -15.68 -1.37 2.64
N GLN A 58 -16.60 -2.33 2.44
CA GLN A 58 -17.96 -2.31 2.98
C GLN A 58 -18.78 -1.04 2.67
N TRP A 59 -18.52 -0.37 1.55
CA TRP A 59 -19.15 0.92 1.21
C TRP A 59 -20.68 0.91 1.08
N ASN A 60 -21.27 -0.28 0.91
CA ASN A 60 -22.72 -0.44 0.81
C ASN A 60 -23.38 -0.86 2.14
N TYR A 61 -22.58 -1.06 3.19
CA TYR A 61 -23.09 -1.37 4.51
C TYR A 61 -23.17 -0.06 5.29
N MET A 62 -24.36 0.25 5.80
CA MET A 62 -24.43 1.24 6.87
C MET A 62 -23.79 0.62 8.11
N PRO A 63 -22.87 1.33 8.78
CA PRO A 63 -22.36 0.89 10.06
C PRO A 63 -23.56 0.61 10.97
N GLN A 64 -23.69 -0.62 11.44
CA GLN A 64 -24.63 -0.88 12.51
C GLN A 64 -23.95 -0.39 13.77
N LEU A 65 -24.61 0.51 14.49
CA LEU A 65 -24.27 0.75 15.88
C LEU A 65 -24.42 -0.59 16.56
N SER A 66 -23.31 -1.22 16.94
CA SER A 66 -23.37 -2.27 17.94
C SER A 66 -23.89 -1.58 19.19
N ASP A 67 -25.10 -1.95 19.62
CA ASP A 67 -25.55 -1.66 20.97
C ASP A 67 -24.67 -2.49 21.93
N GLU A 68 -23.43 -2.07 22.12
CA GLU A 68 -22.63 -2.43 23.29
C GLU A 68 -23.13 -1.54 24.43
N THR A 69 -24.34 -1.86 24.89
CA THR A 69 -24.82 -1.49 26.22
C THR A 69 -25.25 -2.79 26.91
N GLU A 70 -24.27 -3.63 27.24
CA GLU A 70 -24.14 -4.42 28.49
C GLU A 70 -22.91 -5.33 28.44
#